data_AF-A0A3M1L6Y5-F1
#
_entry.id   AF-A0A3M1L6Y5-F1
#
_cell.length_a   1.000
_cell.length_b   1.000
_cell.length_c   1.000
_cell.angle_alpha   90.00
_cell.angle_beta   90.00
_cell.angle_gamma   90.00
#
_symmetry.space_group_name_H-M   'P 1'
#
loop_
_entity.id
_entity.type
_entity.pdbx_description
1 polymer ?
#
loop_
_entity_poly.entity_id
_entity_poly.type
_entity_poly.pdbx_seq_one_letter_code
_entity_poly.pdbx_strand_id
1 'polypeptide(L)'
;MKTQFLAVMLCCPFFQACMGCSPNEATREATGEIIRTTEAECLDVPPVTYVTYTDPAEGAFSLEVPKGWKTEGSLNRKTALAYSPWVRITSPDGGTVLFFGDANLPTFLVPGGMGWMGGREGQWVPGYEGVMAYRSYRNGEQFAQEYAQTFGDQWGSCRLLETRPEHRLSARVMQEVRQYFGPWGLNPVVSGGEVRFTCGRNQEYTGRVLAVTVYLEGYGMRMWSVDRLGGFVAPGNRSEEVEAIFHHVLYSFRLNPQWKARQDQLAAQISTAQWQAHAQWQSQAYNNISKTLSETSDIVINGWNQNQATLDNAMRKYSNAFRGTEDVYNPQTQQQYNIWDQYNYYWQAPDGTIIGTYLNQNPQPGTYTPLRRRQ
;
A
#
# COMPACT_ATOMS: atom_id res chain seq x y z
N MET A 1 7.37 21.06 -9.00
CA MET A 1 8.27 19.96 -8.58
C MET A 1 7.70 19.02 -7.51
N LYS A 2 6.44 19.20 -7.05
CA LYS A 2 5.80 18.38 -5.98
C LYS A 2 4.67 17.44 -6.50
N THR A 3 4.68 17.09 -7.78
CA THR A 3 3.49 16.65 -8.51
C THR A 3 3.69 15.29 -9.18
N GLN A 4 4.46 14.37 -8.59
CA GLN A 4 4.87 13.13 -9.27
C GLN A 4 5.07 11.94 -8.30
N PHE A 5 4.58 12.05 -7.07
CA PHE A 5 5.13 11.29 -5.94
C PHE A 5 4.69 9.82 -5.77
N LEU A 6 3.54 9.42 -6.31
CA LEU A 6 3.03 8.04 -6.13
C LEU A 6 3.22 7.14 -7.35
N ALA A 7 3.67 7.71 -8.46
CA ALA A 7 3.64 7.08 -9.76
C ALA A 7 4.89 6.22 -10.05
N VAL A 8 5.75 6.09 -9.05
CA VAL A 8 7.17 5.76 -9.22
C VAL A 8 7.48 4.37 -8.70
N MET A 9 6.58 3.68 -8.00
CA MET A 9 6.86 2.29 -7.61
C MET A 9 6.67 1.26 -8.72
N LEU A 10 6.27 1.73 -9.89
CA LEU A 10 5.37 1.01 -10.79
C LEU A 10 6.05 0.53 -12.09
N CYS A 11 7.38 0.55 -12.15
CA CYS A 11 8.11 0.20 -13.36
C CYS A 11 9.52 -0.34 -13.13
N CYS A 12 9.72 -1.14 -12.07
CA CYS A 12 11.03 -1.76 -11.81
C CYS A 12 11.05 -3.25 -12.17
N PRO A 13 11.19 -3.63 -13.45
CA PRO A 13 11.88 -4.83 -13.83
C PRO A 13 13.35 -4.47 -14.10
N PHE A 14 14.24 -5.05 -13.31
CA PHE A 14 15.47 -5.72 -13.74
C PHE A 14 16.45 -5.06 -14.73
N PHE A 15 17.71 -5.05 -14.28
CA PHE A 15 18.95 -5.41 -15.00
C PHE A 15 19.34 -4.63 -16.27
N GLN A 16 20.44 -3.87 -16.14
CA GLN A 16 21.47 -3.81 -17.20
C GLN A 16 22.89 -3.77 -16.61
N ALA A 17 23.82 -4.32 -17.38
CA ALA A 17 25.12 -4.85 -17.02
C ALA A 17 26.25 -3.81 -16.83
N CYS A 18 27.22 -4.16 -15.99
CA CYS A 18 28.64 -3.88 -16.25
C CYS A 18 29.34 -5.22 -16.52
N MET A 19 29.83 -5.38 -17.74
CA MET A 19 30.83 -6.38 -18.12
C MET A 19 32.17 -5.96 -17.53
N GLY A 20 32.89 -6.93 -16.98
CA GLY A 20 34.24 -6.74 -16.45
C GLY A 20 34.87 -8.10 -16.14
N CYS A 21 34.97 -8.97 -17.14
CA CYS A 21 36.00 -10.01 -17.11
C CYS A 21 37.35 -9.31 -17.33
N SER A 22 38.24 -9.38 -16.34
CA SER A 22 39.67 -9.27 -16.55
C SER A 22 40.30 -10.57 -16.04
N PRO A 23 40.96 -11.36 -16.89
CA PRO A 23 41.79 -12.47 -16.45
C PRO A 23 43.19 -11.96 -16.06
N ASN A 24 43.85 -12.72 -15.19
CA ASN A 24 45.25 -12.62 -14.77
C ASN A 24 45.58 -11.64 -13.63
N GLU A 25 45.69 -12.20 -12.43
CA GLU A 25 46.85 -11.95 -11.58
C GLU A 25 47.20 -13.23 -10.83
N ALA A 26 48.03 -14.05 -11.47
CA ALA A 26 48.77 -15.10 -10.81
C ALA A 26 49.88 -14.44 -9.99
N THR A 27 49.66 -14.24 -8.68
CA THR A 27 50.73 -13.93 -7.75
C THR A 27 51.61 -15.17 -7.59
N ARG A 28 52.80 -15.11 -8.19
CA ARG A 28 53.93 -15.98 -7.85
C ARG A 28 54.41 -15.58 -6.45
N GLU A 29 54.22 -16.46 -5.47
CA GLU A 29 55.12 -16.55 -4.32
C GLU A 29 55.88 -17.86 -4.40
N ALA A 30 57.21 -17.71 -4.40
CA ALA A 30 58.16 -18.80 -4.35
C ALA A 30 58.24 -19.32 -2.91
N THR A 31 57.81 -20.55 -2.69
CA THR A 31 58.39 -21.46 -1.70
C THR A 31 58.02 -22.87 -2.12
N GLY A 32 59.05 -23.68 -2.40
CA GLY A 32 58.88 -25.05 -2.85
C GLY A 32 58.40 -25.94 -1.72
N GLU A 33 57.17 -26.41 -1.82
CA GLU A 33 56.75 -27.66 -1.20
C GLU A 33 55.61 -28.25 -2.03
N ILE A 34 55.92 -29.32 -2.78
CA ILE A 34 54.93 -30.04 -3.59
C ILE A 34 54.11 -30.91 -2.61
N ILE A 35 53.06 -30.32 -2.04
CA ILE A 35 51.99 -31.11 -1.44
C ILE A 35 51.20 -31.70 -2.61
N ARG A 36 51.37 -33.00 -2.86
CA ARG A 36 50.47 -33.76 -3.74
C ARG A 36 49.11 -33.84 -3.06
N THR A 37 48.30 -32.80 -3.23
CA THR A 37 46.87 -32.87 -2.96
C THR A 37 46.32 -33.87 -3.96
N THR A 38 45.79 -34.98 -3.48
CA THR A 38 44.95 -35.88 -4.29
C THR A 38 43.87 -35.02 -4.92
N GLU A 39 43.92 -34.86 -6.24
CA GLU A 39 42.86 -34.28 -7.04
C GLU A 39 41.58 -35.03 -6.66
N ALA A 40 40.66 -34.31 -6.02
CA ALA A 40 39.29 -34.76 -5.94
C ALA A 40 38.84 -35.00 -7.38
N GLU A 41 38.45 -36.23 -7.71
CA GLU A 41 37.78 -36.53 -8.96
C GLU A 41 36.57 -35.59 -9.06
N CYS A 42 36.72 -34.52 -9.83
CA CYS A 42 35.60 -33.72 -10.29
C CYS A 42 34.71 -34.70 -11.05
N LEU A 43 33.53 -35.00 -10.49
CA LEU A 43 32.51 -35.78 -11.17
C LEU A 43 32.36 -35.25 -12.60
N ASP A 44 32.69 -36.09 -13.59
CA ASP A 44 32.56 -35.80 -15.01
C ASP A 44 31.07 -35.86 -15.37
N VAL A 45 30.34 -34.81 -14.98
CA VAL A 45 28.93 -34.62 -15.34
C VAL A 45 28.91 -34.23 -16.81
N PRO A 46 28.22 -34.98 -17.69
CA PRO A 46 28.16 -34.65 -19.11
C PRO A 46 27.67 -33.20 -19.28
N PRO A 47 28.31 -32.40 -20.16
CA PRO A 47 28.03 -30.98 -20.25
C PRO A 47 26.57 -30.74 -20.64
N VAL A 48 25.82 -30.06 -19.76
CA VAL A 48 24.45 -29.63 -20.03
C VAL A 48 24.48 -28.66 -21.20
N THR A 49 23.74 -28.98 -22.27
CA THR A 49 23.55 -28.07 -23.42
C THR A 49 22.35 -27.16 -23.14
N TYR A 50 22.46 -25.89 -23.47
CA TYR A 50 21.41 -24.90 -23.26
C TYR A 50 20.78 -24.42 -24.56
N VAL A 51 19.54 -23.99 -24.49
CA VAL A 51 18.80 -23.31 -25.57
C VAL A 51 18.18 -22.02 -25.03
N THR A 52 18.06 -21.01 -25.89
CA THR A 52 17.41 -19.76 -25.51
C THR A 52 15.90 -19.95 -25.43
N TYR A 53 15.32 -19.63 -24.27
CA TYR A 53 13.91 -19.42 -24.09
C TYR A 53 13.61 -17.92 -24.14
N THR A 54 12.68 -17.53 -24.99
CA THR A 54 12.21 -16.14 -25.08
C THR A 54 10.77 -16.08 -24.59
N ASP A 55 10.46 -15.04 -23.81
CA ASP A 55 9.11 -14.76 -23.35
C ASP A 55 8.11 -14.82 -24.53
N PRO A 56 7.19 -15.81 -24.53
CA PRO A 56 6.28 -15.99 -25.65
C PRO A 56 5.12 -14.98 -25.66
N ALA A 57 4.86 -14.28 -24.54
CA ALA A 57 3.74 -13.36 -24.43
C ALA A 57 4.07 -11.99 -25.04
N GLU A 58 5.20 -11.40 -24.64
CA GLU A 58 5.53 -10.02 -25.03
C GLU A 58 6.96 -9.88 -25.61
N GLY A 59 7.74 -10.96 -25.65
CA GLY A 59 9.16 -10.88 -25.97
C GLY A 59 9.93 -10.00 -24.99
N ALA A 60 9.48 -9.93 -23.73
CA ALA A 60 10.00 -9.02 -22.71
C ALA A 60 11.38 -9.44 -22.18
N PHE A 61 11.67 -10.74 -22.16
CA PHE A 61 12.94 -11.27 -21.69
C PHE A 61 13.34 -12.54 -22.44
N SER A 62 14.60 -12.94 -22.26
CA SER A 62 15.11 -14.26 -22.61
C SER A 62 16.01 -14.81 -21.50
N LEU A 63 16.20 -16.13 -21.49
CA LEU A 63 17.15 -16.83 -20.63
C LEU A 63 17.59 -18.14 -21.30
N GLU A 64 18.65 -18.75 -20.79
CA GLU A 64 19.15 -20.04 -21.23
C GLU A 64 18.58 -21.15 -20.34
N VAL A 65 17.95 -22.16 -20.97
CA VAL A 65 17.37 -23.32 -20.28
C VAL A 65 18.00 -24.61 -20.80
N PRO A 66 18.11 -25.67 -19.97
CA PRO A 66 18.63 -26.94 -20.42
C PRO A 66 17.83 -27.52 -21.59
N LYS A 67 18.54 -27.95 -22.63
CA LYS A 67 17.94 -28.54 -23.83
C LYS A 67 17.16 -29.81 -23.44
N GLY A 68 15.91 -29.88 -23.91
CA GLY A 68 15.03 -31.02 -23.67
C GLY A 68 14.24 -30.97 -22.36
N TRP A 69 14.46 -29.95 -21.52
CA TRP A 69 13.64 -29.73 -20.32
C TRP A 69 12.35 -29.00 -20.70
N LYS A 70 11.25 -29.35 -20.03
CA LYS A 70 9.98 -28.66 -20.21
C LYS A 70 10.10 -27.27 -19.59
N THR A 71 9.87 -26.23 -20.38
CA THR A 71 9.91 -24.84 -19.90
C THR A 71 8.55 -24.20 -20.14
N GLU A 72 7.98 -23.62 -19.08
CA GLU A 72 6.71 -22.90 -19.09
C GLU A 72 6.91 -21.56 -18.41
N GLY A 73 6.32 -20.50 -18.94
CA GLY A 73 6.49 -19.18 -18.35
C GLY A 73 6.34 -18.06 -19.35
N SER A 74 6.03 -16.87 -18.86
CA SER A 74 5.96 -15.68 -19.68
C SER A 74 6.10 -14.46 -18.79
N LEU A 75 6.08 -13.28 -19.40
CA LEU A 75 5.67 -12.10 -18.66
C LEU A 75 4.19 -12.25 -18.29
N ASN A 76 3.87 -12.21 -16.99
CA ASN A 76 2.49 -12.11 -16.55
C ASN A 76 2.17 -10.63 -16.29
N ARG A 77 1.27 -10.05 -17.09
CA ARG A 77 0.85 -8.66 -16.97
C ARG A 77 -0.57 -8.58 -16.40
N LYS A 78 -0.71 -8.03 -15.20
CA LYS A 78 -2.01 -7.72 -14.56
C LYS A 78 -2.50 -6.33 -14.96
N THR A 79 -1.59 -5.35 -15.00
CA THR A 79 -1.86 -3.99 -15.47
C THR A 79 -0.67 -3.47 -16.27
N ALA A 80 -0.80 -2.29 -16.87
CA ALA A 80 0.33 -1.64 -17.53
C ALA A 80 1.54 -1.41 -16.61
N LEU A 81 1.33 -1.38 -15.29
CA LEU A 81 2.36 -1.13 -14.28
C LEU A 81 2.67 -2.38 -13.43
N ALA A 82 1.78 -3.37 -13.43
CA ALA A 82 1.94 -4.63 -12.71
C ALA A 82 2.23 -5.76 -13.67
N TYR A 83 3.50 -6.13 -13.76
CA TYR A 83 3.94 -7.26 -14.55
C TYR A 83 5.12 -7.94 -13.86
N SER A 84 5.21 -9.26 -14.03
CA SER A 84 6.27 -10.05 -13.42
C SER A 84 6.66 -11.20 -14.35
N PRO A 85 7.96 -11.38 -14.64
CA PRO A 85 8.40 -12.58 -15.33
C PRO A 85 8.20 -13.77 -14.40
N TRP A 86 7.71 -14.87 -14.94
CA TRP A 86 7.72 -16.15 -14.24
C TRP A 86 8.13 -17.26 -15.21
N VAL A 87 8.92 -18.21 -14.73
CA VAL A 87 9.38 -19.37 -15.49
C VAL A 87 9.45 -20.57 -14.56
N ARG A 88 8.99 -21.72 -15.05
CA ARG A 88 9.14 -23.03 -14.45
C ARG A 88 9.84 -23.95 -15.46
N ILE A 89 10.89 -24.60 -15.00
CA ILE A 89 11.71 -25.50 -15.83
C ILE A 89 11.70 -26.87 -15.14
N THR A 90 11.31 -27.91 -15.85
CA THR A 90 11.15 -29.27 -15.31
C THR A 90 11.98 -30.25 -16.11
N SER A 91 12.76 -31.09 -15.41
CA SER A 91 13.57 -32.12 -16.04
C SER A 91 12.72 -33.16 -16.75
N PRO A 92 13.25 -33.89 -17.76
CA PRO A 92 12.50 -34.89 -18.49
C PRO A 92 11.91 -36.01 -17.62
N ASP A 93 12.58 -36.35 -16.51
CA ASP A 93 12.14 -37.34 -15.53
C ASP A 93 11.16 -36.77 -14.48
N GLY A 94 10.91 -35.45 -14.49
CA GLY A 94 10.06 -34.76 -13.52
C GLY A 94 10.64 -34.66 -12.10
N GLY A 95 11.83 -35.22 -11.86
CA GLY A 95 12.45 -35.26 -10.52
C GLY A 95 13.05 -33.93 -10.08
N THR A 96 13.30 -33.01 -11.02
CA THR A 96 13.89 -31.71 -10.77
C THR A 96 13.00 -30.59 -11.31
N VAL A 97 12.78 -29.57 -10.49
CA VAL A 97 12.07 -28.35 -10.88
C VAL A 97 12.88 -27.13 -10.48
N LEU A 98 13.09 -26.21 -11.43
CA LEU A 98 13.57 -24.86 -11.19
C LEU A 98 12.42 -23.89 -11.40
N PHE A 99 12.45 -22.77 -10.70
CA PHE A 99 11.55 -21.66 -10.95
C PHE A 99 12.27 -20.32 -10.83
N PHE A 100 11.73 -19.34 -11.54
CA PHE A 100 12.12 -17.94 -11.48
C PHE A 100 10.83 -17.11 -11.43
N GLY A 101 10.71 -16.23 -10.45
CA GLY A 101 9.52 -15.40 -10.22
C GLY A 101 8.28 -16.16 -9.77
N ASP A 102 7.27 -15.40 -9.36
CA ASP A 102 5.91 -15.87 -9.09
C ASP A 102 4.92 -14.77 -9.49
N ALA A 103 4.10 -15.07 -10.49
CA ALA A 103 3.10 -14.17 -11.05
C ALA A 103 1.99 -13.78 -10.05
N ASN A 104 1.82 -14.54 -8.97
CA ASN A 104 0.77 -14.33 -7.99
C ASN A 104 1.17 -13.37 -6.87
N LEU A 105 2.46 -13.10 -6.69
CA LEU A 105 2.92 -12.18 -5.66
C LEU A 105 2.46 -10.74 -5.99
N PRO A 106 1.72 -10.08 -5.09
CA PRO A 106 1.42 -8.67 -5.22
C PRO A 106 2.53 -7.82 -4.59
N THR A 107 2.45 -6.52 -4.79
CA THR A 107 3.07 -5.56 -3.88
C THR A 107 2.26 -5.46 -2.58
N PHE A 108 2.97 -5.36 -1.45
CA PHE A 108 2.40 -5.41 -0.12
C PHE A 108 2.41 -4.05 0.58
N LEU A 109 1.31 -3.67 1.21
CA LEU A 109 1.22 -2.50 2.10
C LEU A 109 1.54 -2.92 3.53
N VAL A 110 2.38 -2.15 4.24
CA VAL A 110 2.68 -2.44 5.64
C VAL A 110 1.55 -1.91 6.55
N PRO A 111 0.95 -2.74 7.42
CA PRO A 111 -0.05 -2.30 8.37
C PRO A 111 0.40 -1.09 9.21
N GLY A 112 -0.53 -0.18 9.50
CA GLY A 112 -0.28 1.01 10.32
C GLY A 112 0.60 2.10 9.69
N GLY A 113 1.12 1.90 8.46
CA GLY A 113 1.58 3.02 7.64
C GLY A 113 0.36 3.75 7.11
N MET A 114 0.44 5.05 6.86
CA MET A 114 -0.65 5.87 6.31
C MET A 114 -0.98 5.49 4.84
N GLY A 115 -1.41 4.24 4.62
CA GLY A 115 -2.12 3.77 3.42
C GLY A 115 -3.60 3.78 3.73
N TRP A 116 -4.19 4.98 3.73
CA TRP A 116 -5.61 5.35 3.69
C TRP A 116 -6.70 4.54 4.42
N MET A 117 -6.42 3.73 5.47
CA MET A 117 -7.37 3.35 6.56
C MET A 117 -6.89 2.25 7.53
N GLY A 118 -5.61 1.88 7.58
CA GLY A 118 -5.15 0.88 8.56
C GLY A 118 -5.73 -0.51 8.30
N GLY A 119 -5.47 -1.06 7.12
CA GLY A 119 -5.85 -2.43 6.78
C GLY A 119 -5.18 -3.46 7.70
N ARG A 120 -5.81 -4.63 7.80
CA ARG A 120 -5.33 -5.76 8.61
C ARG A 120 -4.47 -6.70 7.76
N GLU A 121 -3.54 -7.39 8.40
CA GLU A 121 -2.73 -8.44 7.75
C GLU A 121 -3.63 -9.41 6.95
N GLY A 122 -3.24 -9.71 5.71
CA GLY A 122 -3.97 -10.61 4.80
C GLY A 122 -5.14 -9.97 4.05
N GLN A 123 -5.50 -8.71 4.33
CA GLN A 123 -6.56 -8.02 3.60
C GLN A 123 -6.08 -7.61 2.20
N TRP A 124 -6.85 -7.96 1.17
CA TRP A 124 -6.66 -7.50 -0.20
C TRP A 124 -7.35 -6.16 -0.43
N VAL A 125 -6.70 -5.27 -1.17
CA VAL A 125 -7.25 -3.97 -1.56
C VAL A 125 -6.97 -3.66 -3.02
N PRO A 126 -7.87 -2.93 -3.70
CA PRO A 126 -7.55 -2.35 -5.00
C PRO A 126 -6.32 -1.47 -4.90
N GLY A 127 -5.45 -1.54 -5.90
CA GLY A 127 -4.20 -0.78 -5.91
C GLY A 127 -3.76 -0.39 -7.31
N TYR A 128 -2.70 0.42 -7.36
CA TYR A 128 -2.10 0.87 -8.62
C TYR A 128 -1.66 -0.30 -9.52
N GLU A 129 -1.34 -1.44 -8.91
CA GLU A 129 -0.96 -2.69 -9.57
C GLU A 129 -2.15 -3.64 -9.84
N GLY A 130 -3.38 -3.14 -9.74
CA GLY A 130 -4.61 -3.93 -9.80
C GLY A 130 -5.03 -4.35 -8.40
N VAL A 131 -4.25 -5.22 -7.75
CA VAL A 131 -4.50 -5.66 -6.38
C VAL A 131 -3.23 -5.61 -5.54
N MET A 132 -3.35 -5.11 -4.31
CA MET A 132 -2.32 -5.16 -3.28
C MET A 132 -2.85 -5.94 -2.07
N ALA A 133 -1.95 -6.36 -1.20
CA ALA A 133 -2.32 -7.00 0.06
C ALA A 133 -1.63 -6.33 1.24
N TYR A 134 -2.32 -6.22 2.38
CA TYR A 134 -1.68 -5.79 3.61
C TYR A 134 -0.85 -6.93 4.17
N ARG A 135 0.45 -6.67 4.34
CA ARG A 135 1.38 -7.63 4.91
C ARG A 135 2.53 -6.92 5.60
N SER A 136 2.83 -7.38 6.81
CA SER A 136 3.99 -6.94 7.57
C SER A 136 5.26 -7.22 6.77
N TYR A 137 6.23 -6.30 6.81
CA TYR A 137 7.46 -6.44 6.04
C TYR A 137 8.20 -7.72 6.42
N ARG A 138 8.57 -8.50 5.41
CA ARG A 138 9.49 -9.64 5.51
C ARG A 138 10.77 -9.28 4.79
N ASN A 139 11.89 -9.43 5.49
CA ASN A 139 13.19 -9.31 4.85
C ASN A 139 13.45 -10.52 3.93
N GLY A 140 14.53 -10.49 3.16
CA GLY A 140 14.83 -11.51 2.16
C GLY A 140 14.96 -12.90 2.78
N GLU A 141 15.61 -13.03 3.95
CA GLU A 141 15.74 -14.30 4.66
C GLU A 141 14.37 -14.86 5.10
N GLN A 142 13.55 -14.03 5.74
CA GLN A 142 12.23 -14.43 6.23
C GLN A 142 11.31 -14.85 5.07
N PHE A 143 11.28 -14.05 4.00
CA PHE A 143 10.45 -14.38 2.85
C PHE A 143 10.93 -15.66 2.14
N ALA A 144 12.24 -15.84 1.98
CA ALA A 144 12.79 -17.07 1.40
C ALA A 144 12.43 -18.31 2.23
N GLN A 145 12.40 -18.21 3.56
CA GLN A 145 11.99 -19.31 4.45
C GLN A 145 10.52 -19.69 4.25
N GLU A 146 9.63 -18.69 4.28
CA GLU A 146 8.18 -18.89 4.09
C GLU A 146 7.88 -19.46 2.69
N TYR A 147 8.57 -18.96 1.67
CA TYR A 147 8.39 -19.44 0.30
C TYR A 147 8.97 -20.84 0.12
N ALA A 148 10.12 -21.16 0.72
CA ALA A 148 10.70 -22.50 0.69
C ALA A 148 9.77 -23.56 1.31
N GLN A 149 9.06 -23.22 2.38
CA GLN A 149 8.04 -24.11 2.97
C GLN A 149 6.90 -24.36 1.97
N THR A 150 6.30 -23.29 1.44
CA THR A 150 5.18 -23.38 0.49
C THR A 150 5.54 -24.13 -0.80
N PHE A 151 6.74 -23.86 -1.33
CA PHE A 151 7.25 -24.55 -2.51
C PHE A 151 7.60 -26.01 -2.21
N GLY A 152 8.21 -26.25 -1.05
CA GLY A 152 8.61 -27.57 -0.58
C GLY A 152 7.44 -28.51 -0.29
N ASP A 153 6.29 -28.01 0.16
CA ASP A 153 5.10 -28.82 0.49
C ASP A 153 4.65 -29.73 -0.68
N GLN A 154 4.98 -29.36 -1.92
CA GLN A 154 4.73 -30.17 -3.12
C GLN A 154 5.58 -31.45 -3.20
N TRP A 155 6.65 -31.53 -2.40
CA TRP A 155 7.68 -32.58 -2.38
C TRP A 155 7.68 -33.40 -1.08
N GLY A 156 6.67 -33.19 -0.23
CA GLY A 156 6.49 -33.89 1.03
C GLY A 156 6.83 -33.02 2.24
N SER A 157 7.08 -33.66 3.37
CA SER A 157 7.41 -32.96 4.61
C SER A 157 8.84 -32.41 4.52
N CYS A 158 8.98 -31.10 4.60
CA CYS A 158 10.26 -30.43 4.45
C CYS A 158 10.82 -29.91 5.77
N ARG A 159 12.14 -29.85 5.84
CA ARG A 159 12.90 -29.23 6.93
C ARG A 159 13.87 -28.22 6.33
N LEU A 160 13.85 -27.00 6.88
CA LEU A 160 14.86 -26.00 6.57
C LEU A 160 16.21 -26.44 7.14
N LEU A 161 17.24 -26.41 6.31
CA LEU A 161 18.60 -26.78 6.68
C LEU A 161 19.39 -25.55 7.11
N GLU A 162 19.33 -24.52 6.28
CA GLU A 162 20.17 -23.34 6.45
C GLU A 162 19.50 -22.11 5.86
N THR A 163 19.72 -20.95 6.49
CA THR A 163 19.31 -19.64 5.97
C THR A 163 20.48 -18.69 6.06
N ARG A 164 20.77 -17.98 4.97
CA ARG A 164 21.87 -17.04 4.88
C ARG A 164 21.41 -15.73 4.22
N PRO A 165 21.97 -14.58 4.61
CA PRO A 165 21.78 -13.35 3.85
C PRO A 165 22.46 -13.45 2.47
N GLU A 166 21.81 -12.91 1.44
CA GLU A 166 22.34 -12.85 0.08
C GLU A 166 22.78 -11.42 -0.25
N HIS A 167 24.04 -11.09 0.09
CA HIS A 167 24.55 -9.73 0.00
C HIS A 167 24.85 -9.28 -1.44
N ARG A 168 25.34 -10.17 -2.31
CA ARG A 168 25.80 -9.78 -3.66
C ARG A 168 24.62 -9.38 -4.53
N LEU A 169 23.57 -10.19 -4.56
CA LEU A 169 22.36 -9.87 -5.31
C LEU A 169 21.64 -8.65 -4.71
N SER A 170 21.57 -8.56 -3.38
CA SER A 170 20.99 -7.39 -2.70
C SER A 170 21.71 -6.09 -3.04
N ALA A 171 23.05 -6.09 -3.07
CA ALA A 171 23.83 -4.91 -3.41
C ALA A 171 23.60 -4.47 -4.87
N ARG A 172 23.50 -5.41 -5.80
CA ARG A 172 23.16 -5.14 -7.20
C ARG A 172 21.75 -4.55 -7.31
N VAL A 173 20.76 -5.18 -6.71
CA VAL A 173 19.38 -4.67 -6.70
C VAL A 173 19.33 -3.29 -6.05
N MET A 174 20.06 -3.06 -4.95
CA MET A 174 20.14 -1.76 -4.29
C MET A 174 20.70 -0.65 -5.20
N GLN A 175 21.66 -0.96 -6.08
CA GLN A 175 22.16 0.00 -7.06
C GLN A 175 21.07 0.34 -8.10
N GLU A 176 20.38 -0.68 -8.61
CA GLU A 176 19.31 -0.55 -9.60
C GLU A 176 18.14 0.30 -9.04
N VAL A 177 17.64 -0.06 -7.86
CA VAL A 177 16.50 0.65 -7.25
C VAL A 177 16.88 2.07 -6.79
N ARG A 178 18.13 2.33 -6.37
CA ARG A 178 18.57 3.70 -6.03
C ARG A 178 18.60 4.62 -7.23
N GLN A 179 19.05 4.13 -8.40
CA GLN A 179 19.04 4.94 -9.62
C GLN A 179 17.61 5.36 -9.99
N TYR A 180 16.65 4.48 -9.73
CA TYR A 180 15.25 4.72 -10.04
C TYR A 180 14.52 5.59 -9.00
N PHE A 181 14.68 5.28 -7.70
CA PHE A 181 13.97 5.95 -6.60
C PHE A 181 14.70 7.19 -6.04
N GLY A 182 16.01 7.31 -6.25
CA GLY A 182 16.84 8.40 -5.73
C GLY A 182 16.38 9.81 -6.16
N PRO A 183 16.06 10.05 -7.45
CA PRO A 183 15.53 11.35 -7.90
C PRO A 183 14.23 11.79 -7.22
N TRP A 184 13.52 10.84 -6.60
CA TRP A 184 12.27 11.07 -5.89
C TRP A 184 12.48 11.25 -4.38
N GLY A 185 13.72 11.16 -3.87
CA GLY A 185 13.97 11.26 -2.43
C GLY A 185 13.30 10.13 -1.62
N LEU A 186 12.99 9.00 -2.26
CA LEU A 186 12.58 7.77 -1.60
C LEU A 186 13.82 6.99 -1.19
N ASN A 187 13.77 6.40 0.01
CA ASN A 187 14.87 5.61 0.55
C ASN A 187 14.52 4.12 0.48
N PRO A 188 14.89 3.41 -0.60
CA PRO A 188 14.71 1.97 -0.66
C PRO A 188 15.57 1.27 0.38
N VAL A 189 15.04 0.19 0.96
CA VAL A 189 15.80 -0.78 1.74
C VAL A 189 15.70 -2.11 1.01
N VAL A 190 16.84 -2.70 0.70
CA VAL A 190 16.92 -4.00 0.01
C VAL A 190 17.49 -5.03 0.94
N SER A 191 16.85 -6.19 1.02
CA SER A 191 17.32 -7.34 1.78
C SER A 191 17.12 -8.60 0.95
N GLY A 192 18.13 -9.45 0.92
CA GLY A 192 18.12 -10.71 0.20
C GLY A 192 18.50 -11.85 1.11
N GLY A 193 17.90 -13.00 0.87
CA GLY A 193 18.14 -14.21 1.63
C GLY A 193 18.08 -15.44 0.76
N GLU A 194 18.80 -16.46 1.21
CA GLU A 194 18.84 -17.77 0.60
C GLU A 194 18.54 -18.83 1.66
N VAL A 195 17.73 -19.82 1.31
CA VAL A 195 17.34 -20.92 2.19
C VAL A 195 17.59 -22.23 1.49
N ARG A 196 18.34 -23.11 2.15
CA ARG A 196 18.48 -24.52 1.78
C ARG A 196 17.49 -25.34 2.60
N PHE A 197 16.84 -26.30 1.96
CA PHE A 197 15.89 -27.18 2.60
C PHE A 197 16.00 -28.60 2.04
N THR A 198 15.55 -29.58 2.83
CA THR A 198 15.38 -30.97 2.39
C THR A 198 13.91 -31.34 2.54
N CYS A 199 13.40 -32.16 1.63
CA CYS A 199 12.03 -32.67 1.61
C CYS A 199 12.06 -34.17 1.35
N GLY A 200 11.08 -34.89 1.86
CA GLY A 200 10.88 -36.27 1.45
C GLY A 200 10.13 -37.12 2.47
N ARG A 201 9.59 -38.23 1.98
CA ARG A 201 9.13 -39.36 2.80
C ARG A 201 9.85 -40.65 2.45
N ASN A 202 9.95 -40.97 1.16
CA ASN A 202 10.59 -42.20 0.64
C ASN A 202 11.86 -41.93 -0.18
N GLN A 203 12.01 -40.72 -0.72
CA GLN A 203 13.18 -40.24 -1.46
C GLN A 203 13.52 -38.85 -0.95
N GLU A 204 14.80 -38.59 -0.74
CA GLU A 204 15.29 -37.28 -0.29
C GLU A 204 15.44 -36.32 -1.47
N TYR A 205 14.85 -35.15 -1.33
CA TYR A 205 14.98 -34.01 -2.23
C TYR A 205 15.67 -32.89 -1.50
N THR A 206 16.60 -32.23 -2.16
CA THR A 206 17.23 -31.00 -1.68
C THR A 206 16.77 -29.85 -2.54
N GLY A 207 16.48 -28.71 -1.91
CA GLY A 207 16.13 -27.51 -2.62
C GLY A 207 16.76 -26.26 -2.04
N ARG A 208 16.68 -25.20 -2.83
CA ARG A 208 17.15 -23.87 -2.49
C ARG A 208 16.15 -22.84 -2.97
N VAL A 209 15.85 -21.84 -2.13
CA VAL A 209 15.08 -20.66 -2.51
C VAL A 209 15.92 -19.43 -2.22
N LEU A 210 15.97 -18.52 -3.19
CA LEU A 210 16.53 -17.19 -3.07
C LEU A 210 15.40 -16.18 -3.21
N ALA A 211 15.40 -15.16 -2.35
CA ALA A 211 14.49 -14.02 -2.46
C ALA A 211 15.23 -12.72 -2.18
N VAL A 212 14.86 -11.65 -2.90
CA VAL A 212 15.26 -10.27 -2.60
C VAL A 212 14.00 -9.43 -2.48
N THR A 213 13.85 -8.79 -1.34
CA THR A 213 12.74 -7.90 -1.01
C THR A 213 13.18 -6.45 -1.05
N VAL A 214 12.30 -5.57 -1.54
CA VAL A 214 12.50 -4.13 -1.56
C VAL A 214 11.44 -3.50 -0.68
N TYR A 215 11.85 -2.78 0.36
CA TYR A 215 10.99 -1.98 1.23
C TYR A 215 11.14 -0.51 0.89
N LEU A 216 10.02 0.19 0.83
CA LEU A 216 9.95 1.61 0.49
C LEU A 216 9.08 2.33 1.50
N GLU A 217 9.62 3.44 1.99
CA GLU A 217 8.95 4.33 2.93
C GLU A 217 9.09 5.78 2.46
N GLY A 218 7.95 6.48 2.46
CA GLY A 218 7.89 7.89 2.09
C GLY A 218 6.45 8.36 1.94
N TYR A 219 6.23 9.66 2.14
CA TYR A 219 4.91 10.30 1.94
C TYR A 219 3.77 9.66 2.74
N GLY A 220 4.09 9.13 3.93
CA GLY A 220 3.15 8.42 4.79
C GLY A 220 2.88 6.96 4.39
N MET A 221 3.34 6.51 3.22
CA MET A 221 3.14 5.15 2.75
C MET A 221 4.36 4.27 3.09
N ARG A 222 4.08 3.04 3.53
CA ARG A 222 5.07 1.98 3.77
C ARG A 222 4.63 0.75 3.02
N MET A 223 5.48 0.26 2.14
CA MET A 223 5.17 -0.89 1.29
C MET A 223 6.42 -1.64 0.91
N TRP A 224 6.24 -2.87 0.44
CA TRP A 224 7.34 -3.72 0.03
C TRP A 224 6.90 -4.72 -1.02
N SER A 225 7.86 -5.22 -1.79
CA SER A 225 7.64 -6.24 -2.82
C SER A 225 8.79 -7.22 -2.86
N VAL A 226 8.59 -8.34 -3.58
CA VAL A 226 9.61 -9.34 -3.86
C VAL A 226 10.12 -9.08 -5.26
N ASP A 227 11.33 -8.54 -5.35
CA ASP A 227 11.95 -8.06 -6.58
C ASP A 227 12.73 -9.17 -7.31
N ARG A 228 13.37 -10.07 -6.56
CA ARG A 228 13.99 -11.28 -7.09
C ARG A 228 13.43 -12.49 -6.35
N LEU A 229 13.06 -13.52 -7.10
CA LEU A 229 12.64 -14.79 -6.53
C LEU A 229 13.05 -15.89 -7.49
N GLY A 230 13.64 -16.96 -6.95
CA GLY A 230 13.94 -18.14 -7.74
C GLY A 230 14.42 -19.26 -6.85
N GLY A 231 14.44 -20.46 -7.39
CA GLY A 231 14.90 -21.61 -6.65
C GLY A 231 14.80 -22.88 -7.43
N PHE A 232 15.14 -23.98 -6.76
CA PHE A 232 15.04 -25.31 -7.31
C PHE A 232 14.74 -26.34 -6.23
N VAL A 233 14.35 -27.51 -6.69
CA VAL A 233 14.26 -28.75 -5.94
C VAL A 233 14.71 -29.89 -6.85
N ALA A 234 15.52 -30.78 -6.31
CA ALA A 234 16.14 -31.88 -7.04
C ALA A 234 16.33 -33.09 -6.13
N PRO A 235 16.51 -34.31 -6.67
CA PRO A 235 16.95 -35.45 -5.89
C PRO A 235 18.25 -35.12 -5.14
N GLY A 236 18.38 -35.56 -3.89
CA GLY A 236 19.51 -35.18 -3.03
C GLY A 236 20.89 -35.49 -3.64
N ASN A 237 21.00 -36.56 -4.44
CA ASN A 237 22.22 -36.94 -5.15
C ASN A 237 22.55 -36.09 -6.38
N ARG A 238 21.68 -35.17 -6.80
CA ARG A 238 21.86 -34.28 -7.96
C ARG A 238 21.83 -32.80 -7.59
N SER A 239 21.80 -32.46 -6.30
CA SER A 239 21.59 -31.08 -5.86
C SER A 239 22.68 -30.13 -6.33
N GLU A 240 23.94 -30.57 -6.35
CA GLU A 240 25.08 -29.74 -6.77
C GLU A 240 25.06 -29.47 -8.29
N GLU A 241 24.78 -30.50 -9.10
CA GLU A 241 24.56 -30.38 -10.54
C GLU A 241 23.43 -29.37 -10.83
N VAL A 242 22.29 -29.52 -10.16
CA VAL A 242 21.13 -28.67 -10.38
C VAL A 242 21.37 -27.24 -9.90
N GLU A 243 22.14 -27.05 -8.83
CA GLU A 243 22.54 -25.72 -8.38
C GLU A 243 23.36 -24.98 -9.45
N ALA A 244 24.29 -25.66 -10.11
CA ALA A 244 25.04 -25.08 -11.22
C ALA A 244 24.12 -24.70 -12.40
N ILE A 245 23.16 -25.57 -12.75
CA ILE A 245 22.14 -25.26 -13.77
C ILE A 245 21.32 -24.05 -13.35
N PHE A 246 20.85 -23.99 -12.11
CA PHE A 246 20.05 -22.89 -11.58
C PHE A 246 20.79 -21.55 -11.65
N HIS A 247 22.06 -21.51 -11.26
CA HIS A 247 22.87 -20.30 -11.40
C HIS A 247 23.05 -19.89 -12.86
N HIS A 248 23.29 -20.83 -13.77
CA HIS A 248 23.39 -20.52 -15.20
C HIS A 248 22.09 -19.92 -15.75
N VAL A 249 20.94 -20.54 -15.46
CA VAL A 249 19.62 -20.02 -15.83
C VAL A 249 19.40 -18.61 -15.27
N LEU A 250 19.70 -18.39 -13.98
CA LEU A 250 19.51 -17.10 -13.33
C LEU A 250 20.41 -16.00 -13.94
N TYR A 251 21.68 -16.31 -14.21
CA TYR A 251 22.63 -15.34 -14.76
C TYR A 251 22.52 -15.12 -16.28
N SER A 252 21.87 -16.02 -17.01
CA SER A 252 21.59 -15.87 -18.45
C SER A 252 20.36 -15.00 -18.73
N PHE A 253 19.55 -14.67 -17.72
CA PHE A 253 18.39 -13.80 -17.88
C PHE A 253 18.79 -12.45 -18.50
N ARG A 254 18.11 -12.06 -19.57
CA ARG A 254 18.26 -10.79 -20.27
C ARG A 254 16.89 -10.16 -20.50
N LEU A 255 16.74 -8.91 -20.08
CA LEU A 255 15.57 -8.12 -20.45
C LEU A 255 15.74 -7.61 -21.89
N ASN A 256 14.66 -7.59 -22.65
CA ASN A 256 14.66 -6.99 -23.98
C ASN A 256 14.67 -5.45 -23.85
N PRO A 257 15.75 -4.76 -24.28
CA PRO A 257 15.88 -3.32 -24.09
C PRO A 257 14.82 -2.51 -24.85
N GLN A 258 14.34 -3.01 -26.00
CA GLN A 258 13.28 -2.34 -26.76
C GLN A 258 11.94 -2.46 -26.05
N TRP A 259 11.65 -3.62 -25.49
CA TRP A 259 10.45 -3.81 -24.67
C TRP A 259 10.51 -2.92 -23.42
N LYS A 260 11.67 -2.86 -22.75
CA LYS A 260 11.89 -2.02 -21.57
C LYS A 260 11.66 -0.54 -21.88
N ALA A 261 12.21 -0.04 -22.98
CA ALA A 261 12.01 1.36 -23.38
C ALA A 261 10.52 1.68 -23.61
N ARG A 262 9.77 0.79 -24.27
CA ARG A 262 8.31 0.94 -24.44
C ARG A 262 7.59 0.93 -23.10
N GLN A 263 7.99 0.03 -22.21
CA GLN A 263 7.40 -0.10 -20.88
C GLN A 263 7.66 1.13 -20.01
N ASP A 264 8.86 1.71 -20.05
CA ASP A 264 9.19 2.95 -19.33
C ASP A 264 8.38 4.13 -19.84
N GLN A 265 8.19 4.23 -21.15
CA GLN A 265 7.35 5.25 -21.76
C GLN A 265 5.87 5.10 -21.34
N LEU A 266 5.35 3.87 -21.36
CA LEU A 266 3.99 3.57 -20.91
C LEU A 266 3.80 3.91 -19.43
N ALA A 267 4.78 3.54 -18.60
CA ALA A 267 4.73 3.86 -17.19
C ALA A 267 4.72 5.37 -16.96
N ALA A 268 5.62 6.14 -17.57
CA ALA A 268 5.65 7.59 -17.45
C ALA A 268 4.30 8.25 -17.84
N GLN A 269 3.64 7.76 -18.88
CA GLN A 269 2.33 8.26 -19.33
C GLN A 269 1.22 7.98 -18.32
N ILE A 270 1.08 6.72 -17.90
CA ILE A 270 0.01 6.30 -16.97
C ILE A 270 0.22 6.94 -15.61
N SER A 271 1.46 6.98 -15.14
CA SER A 271 1.88 7.62 -13.92
C SER A 271 1.46 9.09 -13.86
N THR A 272 1.60 9.82 -14.97
CA THR A 272 1.18 11.22 -15.06
C THR A 272 -0.34 11.35 -15.02
N ALA A 273 -1.06 10.52 -15.78
CA ALA A 273 -2.53 10.54 -15.85
C ALA A 273 -3.19 10.15 -14.51
N GLN A 274 -2.72 9.07 -13.88
CA GLN A 274 -3.20 8.63 -12.57
C GLN A 274 -2.96 9.68 -11.49
N TRP A 275 -1.84 10.40 -11.55
CA TRP A 275 -1.59 11.46 -10.59
C TRP A 275 -2.53 12.65 -10.76
N GLN A 276 -2.82 13.08 -12.00
CA GLN A 276 -3.81 14.13 -12.24
C GLN A 276 -5.17 13.72 -11.66
N ALA A 277 -5.58 12.47 -11.85
CA ALA A 277 -6.82 11.93 -11.29
C ALA A 277 -6.79 11.91 -9.74
N HIS A 278 -5.69 11.48 -9.13
CA HIS A 278 -5.58 11.44 -7.66
C HIS A 278 -5.53 12.83 -7.04
N ALA A 279 -4.83 13.79 -7.65
CA ALA A 279 -4.80 15.19 -7.19
C ALA A 279 -6.20 15.82 -7.24
N GLN A 280 -6.98 15.54 -8.30
CA GLN A 280 -8.38 15.96 -8.40
C GLN A 280 -9.24 15.30 -7.31
N TRP A 281 -9.08 13.99 -7.08
CA TRP A 281 -9.80 13.28 -6.03
C TRP A 281 -9.48 13.84 -4.64
N GLN A 282 -8.20 14.09 -4.32
CA GLN A 282 -7.81 14.69 -3.05
C GLN A 282 -8.43 16.07 -2.88
N SER A 283 -8.38 16.94 -3.90
CA SER A 283 -9.00 18.27 -3.83
C SER A 283 -10.51 18.18 -3.57
N GLN A 284 -11.21 17.26 -4.23
CA GLN A 284 -12.64 17.04 -4.00
C GLN A 284 -12.93 16.48 -2.60
N ALA A 285 -12.14 15.52 -2.13
CA ALA A 285 -12.27 14.95 -0.79
C ALA A 285 -12.05 16.01 0.30
N TYR A 286 -11.02 16.86 0.15
CA TYR A 286 -10.76 17.99 1.06
C TYR A 286 -11.91 18.99 1.09
N ASN A 287 -12.50 19.31 -0.07
CA ASN A 287 -13.65 20.22 -0.15
C ASN A 287 -14.88 19.61 0.54
N ASN A 288 -15.14 18.31 0.33
CA ASN A 288 -16.27 17.61 0.95
C ASN A 288 -16.12 17.51 2.49
N ILE A 289 -14.92 17.20 2.98
CA ILE A 289 -14.63 17.16 4.41
C ILE A 289 -14.78 18.56 5.03
N SER A 290 -14.23 19.58 4.39
CA SER A 290 -14.34 20.97 4.87
C SER A 290 -15.80 21.42 4.97
N LYS A 291 -16.62 21.09 3.97
CA LYS A 291 -18.06 21.39 3.95
C LYS A 291 -18.82 20.65 5.07
N THR A 292 -18.50 19.38 5.29
CA THR A 292 -19.12 18.57 6.36
C THR A 292 -18.77 19.14 7.74
N LEU A 293 -17.54 19.58 7.94
CA LEU A 293 -17.09 20.20 9.19
C LEU A 293 -17.75 21.55 9.44
N SER A 294 -17.89 22.40 8.40
CA SER A 294 -18.63 23.66 8.55
C SER A 294 -20.10 23.44 8.88
N GLU A 295 -20.76 22.50 8.20
CA GLU A 295 -22.16 22.14 8.47
C GLU A 295 -22.35 21.62 9.91
N THR A 296 -21.40 20.82 10.40
CA THR A 296 -21.43 20.32 11.79
C THR A 296 -21.23 21.45 12.80
N SER A 297 -20.30 22.37 12.53
CA SER A 297 -20.08 23.56 13.36
C SER A 297 -21.31 24.46 13.41
N ASP A 298 -21.98 24.68 12.28
CA ASP A 298 -23.19 25.48 12.19
C ASP A 298 -24.35 24.84 12.98
N ILE A 299 -24.52 23.52 12.90
CA ILE A 299 -25.51 22.78 13.70
C ILE A 299 -25.26 22.96 15.21
N VAL A 300 -23.99 22.85 15.64
CA VAL A 300 -23.61 23.00 17.05
C VAL A 300 -23.86 24.42 17.56
N ILE A 301 -23.44 25.44 16.79
CA ILE A 301 -23.63 26.85 17.16
C ILE A 301 -25.12 27.21 17.19
N ASN A 302 -25.88 26.77 16.19
CA ASN A 302 -27.33 27.01 16.14
C ASN A 302 -28.06 26.32 17.30
N GLY A 303 -27.68 25.09 17.64
CA GLY A 303 -28.22 24.40 18.82
C GLY A 303 -27.91 25.13 20.13
N TRP A 304 -26.69 25.65 20.30
CA TRP A 304 -26.32 26.43 21.47
C TRP A 304 -27.12 27.74 21.58
N ASN A 305 -27.25 28.50 20.48
CA ASN A 305 -28.03 29.74 20.43
C ASN A 305 -29.53 29.51 20.75
N GLN A 306 -30.13 28.44 20.22
CA GLN A 306 -31.53 28.08 20.49
C GLN A 306 -31.76 27.71 21.96
N ASN A 307 -30.82 26.98 22.56
CA ASN A 307 -30.89 26.62 23.98
C ASN A 307 -30.73 27.85 24.89
N GLN A 308 -29.83 28.78 24.56
CA GLN A 308 -29.69 30.06 25.30
C GLN A 308 -30.98 30.89 25.24
N ALA A 309 -31.56 31.07 24.04
CA ALA A 309 -32.82 31.81 23.91
C ALA A 309 -33.98 31.17 24.72
N THR A 310 -33.99 29.85 24.84
CA THR A 310 -34.98 29.11 25.65
C THR A 310 -34.76 29.32 27.15
N LEU A 311 -33.50 29.25 27.60
CA LEU A 311 -33.13 29.52 29.00
C LEU A 311 -33.42 30.97 29.40
N ASP A 312 -33.11 31.95 28.54
CA ASP A 312 -33.42 33.36 28.77
C ASP A 312 -34.93 33.61 28.88
N ASN A 313 -35.73 32.97 28.02
CA ASN A 313 -37.18 33.01 28.11
C ASN A 313 -37.69 32.39 29.41
N ALA A 314 -37.14 31.25 29.84
CA ALA A 314 -37.51 30.59 31.08
C ALA A 314 -37.14 31.43 32.31
N MET A 315 -35.93 31.98 32.34
CA MET A 315 -35.46 32.87 33.42
C MET A 315 -36.27 34.17 33.48
N ARG A 316 -36.64 34.74 32.32
CA ARG A 316 -37.54 35.90 32.28
C ARG A 316 -38.91 35.59 32.84
N LYS A 317 -39.53 34.47 32.43
CA LYS A 317 -40.83 34.01 32.97
C LYS A 317 -40.75 33.74 34.47
N TYR A 318 -39.66 33.15 34.95
CA TYR A 318 -39.43 32.93 36.39
C TYR A 318 -39.28 34.24 37.16
N SER A 319 -38.49 35.20 36.65
CA SER A 319 -38.31 36.53 37.24
C SER A 319 -39.64 37.29 37.33
N ASN A 320 -40.43 37.25 36.26
CA ASN A 320 -41.77 37.83 36.18
C ASN A 320 -42.73 37.19 37.19
N ALA A 321 -42.77 35.86 37.27
CA ALA A 321 -43.58 35.14 38.25
C ALA A 321 -43.18 35.45 39.71
N PHE A 322 -41.88 35.59 39.99
CA PHE A 322 -41.39 35.99 41.31
C PHE A 322 -41.76 37.43 41.66
N ARG A 323 -41.78 38.33 40.67
CA ARG A 323 -42.14 39.74 40.82
C ARG A 323 -43.64 40.01 40.78
N GLY A 324 -44.47 39.01 40.44
CA GLY A 324 -45.91 39.18 40.20
C GLY A 324 -46.17 40.11 39.01
N THR A 325 -45.32 40.07 37.99
CA THR A 325 -45.43 40.90 36.78
C THR A 325 -45.49 40.04 35.52
N GLU A 326 -45.92 40.63 34.41
CA GLU A 326 -45.96 40.03 33.08
C GLU A 326 -45.53 41.03 32.00
N ASP A 327 -44.97 40.51 30.91
CA ASP A 327 -44.57 41.32 29.75
C ASP A 327 -45.72 41.37 28.73
N VAL A 328 -46.22 42.57 28.47
CA VAL A 328 -47.21 42.84 27.42
C VAL A 328 -46.64 43.78 26.36
N TYR A 329 -47.22 43.77 25.16
CA TYR A 329 -46.82 44.67 24.08
C TYR A 329 -48.03 45.23 23.34
N ASN A 330 -47.89 46.45 22.82
CA ASN A 330 -48.87 47.03 21.91
C ASN A 330 -48.64 46.46 20.50
N PRO A 331 -49.63 45.77 19.88
CA PRO A 331 -49.45 45.17 18.56
C PRO A 331 -49.30 46.19 17.42
N GLN A 332 -49.76 47.43 17.59
CA GLN A 332 -49.68 48.49 16.59
C GLN A 332 -48.31 49.19 16.60
N THR A 333 -47.75 49.45 17.78
CA THR A 333 -46.48 50.19 17.94
C THR A 333 -45.28 49.30 18.26
N GLN A 334 -45.51 48.01 18.55
CA GLN A 334 -44.50 47.05 19.03
C GLN A 334 -43.80 47.44 20.35
N GLN A 335 -44.31 48.46 21.05
CA GLN A 335 -43.77 48.88 22.33
C GLN A 335 -44.11 47.88 23.45
N GLN A 336 -43.14 47.56 24.30
CA GLN A 336 -43.25 46.54 25.36
C GLN A 336 -43.32 47.18 26.75
N TYR A 337 -44.06 46.55 27.65
CA TYR A 337 -44.27 47.00 29.03
C TYR A 337 -44.22 45.79 29.99
N ASN A 338 -43.55 45.94 31.13
CA ASN A 338 -43.60 44.99 32.24
C ASN A 338 -44.60 45.54 33.28
N ILE A 339 -45.67 44.82 33.53
CA ILE A 339 -46.81 45.29 34.34
C ILE A 339 -47.23 44.23 35.35
N TRP A 340 -47.91 44.62 36.43
CA TRP A 340 -48.40 43.68 37.45
C TRP A 340 -49.41 42.70 36.87
N ASP A 341 -49.29 41.40 37.16
CA ASP A 341 -50.05 40.29 36.56
C ASP A 341 -51.47 40.10 37.12
N GLN A 342 -51.98 41.08 37.86
CA GLN A 342 -53.21 40.97 38.64
C GLN A 342 -54.49 40.97 37.79
N TYR A 343 -54.39 41.22 36.48
CA TYR A 343 -55.54 41.36 35.57
C TYR A 343 -55.39 40.47 34.33
N ASN A 344 -56.52 40.08 33.72
CA ASN A 344 -56.52 39.17 32.57
C ASN A 344 -56.29 39.88 31.22
N TYR A 345 -56.63 41.16 31.12
CA TYR A 345 -56.57 41.96 29.89
C TYR A 345 -56.08 43.36 30.19
N TYR A 346 -55.21 43.89 29.33
CA TYR A 346 -54.65 45.23 29.47
C TYR A 346 -54.88 46.09 28.25
N TRP A 347 -55.09 47.37 28.50
CA TRP A 347 -55.50 48.35 27.50
C TRP A 347 -54.66 49.61 27.65
N GLN A 348 -54.20 50.17 26.53
CA GLN A 348 -53.46 51.43 26.49
C GLN A 348 -54.36 52.56 25.97
N ALA A 349 -54.45 53.64 26.74
CA ALA A 349 -55.15 54.86 26.36
C ALA A 349 -54.29 55.74 25.43
N PRO A 350 -54.88 56.72 24.69
CA PRO A 350 -54.13 57.62 23.81
C PRO A 350 -53.07 58.48 24.52
N ASP A 351 -53.26 58.73 25.82
CA ASP A 351 -52.30 59.47 26.66
C ASP A 351 -51.14 58.59 27.18
N GLY A 352 -51.15 57.29 26.87
CA GLY A 352 -50.14 56.33 27.28
C GLY A 352 -50.45 55.55 28.56
N THR A 353 -51.56 55.85 29.25
CA THR A 353 -51.97 55.15 30.48
C THR A 353 -52.36 53.70 30.21
N ILE A 354 -51.91 52.75 31.05
CA ILE A 354 -52.25 51.32 30.94
C ILE A 354 -53.24 50.94 32.04
N ILE A 355 -54.35 50.29 31.66
CA ILE A 355 -55.40 49.85 32.58
C ILE A 355 -55.60 48.34 32.43
N GLY A 356 -55.72 47.62 33.57
CA GLY A 356 -56.02 46.20 33.64
C GLY A 356 -57.50 45.91 33.90
N THR A 357 -58.02 44.81 33.33
CA THR A 357 -59.41 44.35 33.49
C THR A 357 -59.47 42.83 33.60
N TYR A 358 -60.48 42.29 34.29
CA TYR A 358 -60.67 40.84 34.44
C TYR A 358 -61.45 40.20 33.29
N LEU A 359 -62.32 40.97 32.63
CA LEU A 359 -63.12 40.56 31.47
C LEU A 359 -62.54 41.18 30.20
N ASN A 360 -62.70 40.49 29.06
CA ASN A 360 -62.27 40.99 27.75
C ASN A 360 -63.23 42.07 27.22
N GLN A 361 -63.46 43.13 28.00
CA GLN A 361 -64.31 44.25 27.63
C GLN A 361 -63.45 45.49 27.58
N ASN A 362 -63.38 46.10 26.40
CA ASN A 362 -62.65 47.35 26.21
C ASN A 362 -63.30 48.42 27.10
N PRO A 363 -62.56 49.06 28.03
CA PRO A 363 -63.10 50.08 28.94
C PRO A 363 -63.75 51.25 28.19
N GLN A 364 -63.25 51.57 26.99
CA GLN A 364 -63.81 52.60 26.12
C GLN A 364 -63.53 52.24 24.64
N PRO A 365 -64.49 51.55 23.99
CA PRO A 365 -64.36 51.09 22.61
C PRO A 365 -64.02 52.24 21.64
N GLY A 366 -62.98 52.05 20.82
CA GLY A 366 -62.52 53.02 19.83
C GLY A 366 -61.44 53.99 20.31
N THR A 367 -61.14 54.02 21.61
CA THR A 367 -60.11 54.91 22.18
C THR A 367 -58.92 54.15 22.75
N TYR A 368 -59.14 52.95 23.29
CA TYR A 368 -58.08 52.14 23.90
C TYR A 368 -57.61 51.01 22.99
N THR A 369 -56.30 50.83 22.91
CA THR A 369 -55.67 49.75 22.16
C THR A 369 -55.38 48.54 23.08
N PRO A 370 -55.81 47.32 22.71
CA PRO A 370 -55.50 46.12 23.50
C PRO A 370 -54.00 45.82 23.47
N LEU A 371 -53.43 45.56 24.64
CA LEU A 371 -52.08 45.00 24.77
C LEU A 371 -52.15 43.47 24.74
N ARG A 372 -51.14 42.84 24.14
CA ARG A 372 -51.03 41.37 24.06
C ARG A 372 -49.89 40.88 24.92
N ARG A 373 -50.07 39.70 25.52
CA ARG A 373 -48.99 39.01 26.24
C ARG A 373 -47.90 38.58 25.27
N ARG A 374 -46.64 38.74 25.70
CA ARG A 374 -45.49 38.21 24.97
C ARG A 374 -45.38 36.70 25.25
N GLN A 375 -45.46 35.89 24.19
CA GLN A 375 -45.34 34.42 24.30
C GLN A 375 -43.91 33.97 24.61
#